data_AF-A0AA47AHM4-F1
#
_entry.id   AF-A0AA47AHM4-F1
#
_cell.length_a   1.000
_cell.length_b   1.000
_cell.length_c   1.000
_cell.angle_alpha   90.00
_cell.angle_beta   90.00
_cell.angle_gamma   90.00
#
_symmetry.space_group_name_H-M   'P 1'
#
loop_
_entity.id
_entity.type
_entity.pdbx_description
1 polymer ?
#
loop_
_entity_poly.entity_id
_entity_poly.type
_entity_poly.pdbx_seq_one_letter_code
_entity_poly.pdbx_strand_id
1 'polypeptide(L)'
;MKRYLYMTFAVLGFLGSTVPYAEAGNLTGVRVSNHEGTSRIVLDVSEMPVSWTRSYNEATHALTLNLGGTTNGLTGPISQNDTKTGVLKGIGLQPVNGSLQVTLTANKDVQHHEFTLEKPARIVVDLFSSYAQQTTKDVNKSVAYSKINNTVPEGKIQAYALTVDNDSPMVVAHVPEGKTLAAVSQAHTALIGAKVKGGSFERPYSVASDGTIDLERISNRGTLRYTPNRGYFIEEKKPLLQAKTQKESFMITAVNAPRKENALTLYTNAYGPSTKTNDYGYEVTVANGKVTSGQNGNSKLGENQYVLSGHGEAREALRKLKVGTPISIQNRPELAQVSTTGGASLQAGTMVMKNGRYVGADSSNNKARSFIGTTKDNNLVVLAVDKVGLQSVGVTQKEGAKLLSKLGVVDGAELSNQGSVDLVVKDEYVHKSTSSPTSYEDIVIIK
;
A
#
# COMPACT_ATOMS: atom_id res chain seq x y z
N MET A 1 13.36 24.77 -21.76
CA MET A 1 12.11 24.55 -22.53
C MET A 1 12.01 23.08 -22.93
N LYS A 2 11.31 22.25 -22.17
CA LYS A 2 10.72 20.97 -22.62
C LYS A 2 9.44 20.77 -21.81
N ARG A 3 8.28 20.94 -22.45
CA ARG A 3 6.95 20.63 -21.89
C ARG A 3 6.64 19.18 -22.26
N TYR A 4 6.40 18.32 -21.28
CA TYR A 4 5.85 16.99 -21.53
C TYR A 4 4.33 17.07 -21.37
N LEU A 5 3.62 16.97 -22.48
CA LEU A 5 2.17 16.87 -22.55
C LEU A 5 1.82 15.38 -22.61
N TYR A 6 1.26 14.82 -21.54
CA TYR A 6 0.61 13.52 -21.60
C TYR A 6 -0.85 13.73 -21.97
N MET A 7 -1.20 13.38 -23.22
CA MET A 7 -2.54 13.45 -23.76
C MET A 7 -3.04 12.01 -23.94
N THR A 8 -4.04 11.61 -23.15
CA THR A 8 -4.78 10.37 -23.37
C THR A 8 -6.10 10.73 -24.05
N PHE A 9 -6.25 10.32 -25.32
CA PHE A 9 -7.52 10.37 -26.04
C PHE A 9 -8.19 9.00 -25.98
N ALA A 10 -9.48 8.97 -25.64
CA ALA A 10 -10.37 7.88 -26.01
C ALA A 10 -11.26 8.38 -27.15
N VAL A 11 -11.13 7.77 -28.33
CA VAL A 11 -11.99 8.02 -29.49
C VAL A 11 -13.05 6.92 -29.51
N LEU A 12 -14.34 7.30 -29.45
CA LEU A 12 -15.45 6.40 -29.73
C LEU A 12 -16.25 6.94 -30.92
N GLY A 13 -16.55 6.05 -31.87
CA GLY A 13 -17.09 6.36 -33.19
C GLY A 13 -18.53 6.91 -33.19
N PHE A 14 -18.79 7.76 -34.18
CA PHE A 14 -20.06 8.38 -34.49
C PHE A 14 -21.07 7.37 -35.07
N LEU A 15 -22.24 7.24 -34.44
CA LEU A 15 -23.50 6.86 -35.07
C LEU A 15 -24.59 7.77 -34.50
N GLY A 16 -25.32 8.44 -35.40
CA GLY A 16 -26.27 9.50 -35.08
C GLY A 16 -27.40 9.04 -34.15
N SER A 17 -27.41 9.60 -32.96
CA SER A 17 -28.55 9.69 -32.07
C SER A 17 -28.59 11.11 -31.55
N THR A 18 -29.79 11.67 -31.34
CA THR A 18 -29.96 12.95 -30.67
C THR A 18 -29.27 12.87 -29.32
N VAL A 19 -28.07 13.46 -29.22
CA VAL A 19 -27.31 13.51 -27.98
C VAL A 19 -28.18 14.29 -27.01
N PRO A 20 -28.68 13.69 -25.90
CA PRO A 20 -29.20 14.50 -24.83
C PRO A 20 -28.06 15.42 -24.43
N TYR A 21 -28.26 16.74 -24.54
CA TYR A 21 -27.37 17.70 -23.91
C TYR A 21 -27.27 17.25 -22.45
N ALA A 22 -26.13 16.70 -22.06
CA ALA A 22 -25.82 16.55 -20.65
C ALA A 22 -25.92 17.95 -20.07
N GLU A 23 -26.83 18.17 -19.14
CA GLU A 23 -26.99 19.48 -18.55
C GLU A 23 -25.64 19.92 -17.95
N ALA A 24 -25.27 21.17 -18.21
CA ALA A 24 -24.07 21.75 -17.66
C ALA A 24 -24.16 21.75 -16.13
N GLY A 25 -23.28 21.00 -15.45
CA GLY A 25 -23.21 21.01 -13.99
C GLY A 25 -22.85 22.39 -13.45
N ASN A 26 -23.43 22.80 -12.33
CA ASN A 26 -23.06 24.03 -11.64
C ASN A 26 -22.02 23.74 -10.54
N LEU A 27 -21.05 24.63 -10.36
CA LEU A 27 -20.32 24.73 -9.10
C LEU A 27 -21.29 25.33 -8.06
N THR A 28 -21.74 24.53 -7.10
CA THR A 28 -22.77 24.91 -6.11
C THR A 28 -22.19 25.24 -4.74
N GLY A 29 -20.95 24.82 -4.47
CA GLY A 29 -20.27 25.13 -3.20
C GLY A 29 -18.75 25.06 -3.32
N VAL A 30 -18.07 25.89 -2.53
CA VAL A 30 -16.62 25.78 -2.31
C VAL A 30 -16.36 25.80 -0.82
N ARG A 31 -15.65 24.79 -0.33
CA ARG A 31 -15.27 24.64 1.07
C ARG A 31 -13.77 24.49 1.19
N VAL A 32 -13.18 25.19 2.16
CA VAL A 32 -11.74 25.11 2.46
C VAL A 32 -11.55 24.65 3.90
N SER A 33 -10.74 23.62 4.08
CA SER A 33 -10.28 23.15 5.39
C SER A 33 -8.77 23.28 5.48
N ASN A 34 -8.30 24.12 6.40
CA ASN A 34 -6.89 24.33 6.63
C ASN A 34 -6.35 23.39 7.71
N HIS A 35 -5.17 22.87 7.47
CA HIS A 35 -4.37 22.08 8.39
C HIS A 35 -2.92 22.54 8.31
N GLU A 36 -2.08 22.16 9.27
CA GLU A 36 -0.68 22.57 9.29
C GLU A 36 0.04 22.16 7.98
N GLY A 37 0.37 23.16 7.17
CA GLY A 37 1.04 22.99 5.88
C GLY A 37 0.19 22.33 4.78
N THR A 38 -1.13 22.22 4.95
CA THR A 38 -2.06 21.64 3.97
C THR A 38 -3.37 22.41 3.92
N SER A 39 -3.92 22.62 2.72
CA SER A 39 -5.28 23.14 2.52
C SER A 39 -6.05 22.16 1.65
N ARG A 40 -7.21 21.70 2.11
CA ARG A 40 -8.15 20.93 1.30
C ARG A 40 -9.26 21.84 0.80
N ILE A 41 -9.45 21.85 -0.51
CA ILE A 41 -10.50 22.56 -1.20
C ILE A 41 -11.49 21.52 -1.73
N VAL A 42 -12.77 21.68 -1.41
CA VAL A 42 -13.85 20.83 -1.91
C VAL A 42 -14.76 21.70 -2.78
N LEU A 43 -14.82 21.36 -4.06
CA LEU A 43 -15.72 21.93 -5.04
C LEU A 43 -16.95 21.03 -5.12
N ASP A 44 -18.07 21.49 -4.59
CA ASP A 44 -19.36 20.82 -4.71
C ASP A 44 -19.96 21.16 -6.07
N VAL A 45 -20.29 20.13 -6.85
CA VAL A 45 -20.87 20.30 -8.18
C VAL A 45 -22.22 19.59 -8.26
N SER A 46 -23.19 20.18 -8.97
CA SER A 46 -24.50 19.53 -9.15
C SER A 46 -24.37 18.26 -9.98
N GLU A 47 -23.49 18.30 -10.98
CA GLU A 47 -23.10 17.18 -11.83
C GLU A 47 -21.60 17.28 -12.14
N MET A 48 -20.94 16.16 -12.45
CA MET A 48 -19.52 16.17 -12.80
C MET A 48 -19.28 16.94 -14.11
N PRO A 49 -18.20 17.73 -14.22
CA PRO A 49 -17.88 18.42 -15.48
C PRO A 49 -17.75 17.44 -16.64
N VAL A 50 -18.19 17.84 -17.84
CA VAL A 50 -18.10 16.99 -19.05
C VAL A 50 -16.65 16.65 -19.39
N SER A 51 -15.72 17.53 -19.01
CA SER A 51 -14.29 17.28 -18.98
C SER A 51 -13.64 18.19 -17.94
N TRP A 52 -12.44 17.84 -17.47
CA TRP A 52 -11.63 18.79 -16.73
C TRP A 52 -10.14 18.55 -16.91
N THR A 53 -9.37 19.63 -16.83
CA THR A 53 -7.91 19.62 -16.94
C THR A 53 -7.29 20.35 -15.77
N ARG A 54 -6.03 20.06 -15.47
CA ARG A 54 -5.27 20.71 -14.40
C ARG A 54 -3.90 21.15 -14.90
N SER A 55 -3.42 22.29 -14.40
CA SER A 55 -2.06 22.77 -14.63
C SER A 55 -1.56 23.56 -13.42
N TYR A 56 -0.34 23.30 -12.99
CA TYR A 56 0.32 24.05 -11.93
C TYR A 56 1.39 24.99 -12.52
N ASN A 57 1.39 26.24 -12.07
CA ASN A 57 2.42 27.22 -12.40
C ASN A 57 3.27 27.51 -11.15
N GLU A 58 4.49 27.00 -11.15
CA GLU A 58 5.45 27.16 -10.04
C GLU A 58 5.79 28.62 -9.74
N ALA A 59 5.85 29.50 -10.76
CA ALA A 59 6.23 30.90 -10.58
C ALA A 59 5.15 31.72 -9.87
N THR A 60 3.88 31.36 -10.04
CA THR A 60 2.74 32.04 -9.42
C THR A 60 2.13 31.23 -8.28
N HIS A 61 2.67 30.05 -8.00
CA HIS A 61 2.12 29.04 -7.09
C HIS A 61 0.62 28.78 -7.31
N ALA A 62 0.19 28.77 -8.57
CA ALA A 62 -1.22 28.69 -8.92
C ALA A 62 -1.55 27.36 -9.58
N LEU A 63 -2.47 26.60 -8.98
CA LEU A 63 -3.11 25.46 -9.59
C LEU A 63 -4.38 25.91 -10.30
N THR A 64 -4.49 25.66 -11.59
CA THR A 64 -5.69 25.96 -12.38
C THR A 64 -6.39 24.67 -12.78
N LEU A 65 -7.67 24.58 -12.44
CA LEU A 65 -8.60 23.57 -12.95
C LEU A 65 -9.52 24.22 -13.99
N ASN A 66 -9.60 23.66 -15.19
CA ASN A 66 -10.62 24.06 -16.17
C ASN A 66 -11.73 23.01 -16.13
N LEU A 67 -12.94 23.40 -15.72
CA LEU A 67 -14.11 22.53 -15.59
C LEU A 67 -15.02 22.75 -16.80
N GLY A 68 -14.88 21.91 -17.82
CA GLY A 68 -15.60 22.00 -19.08
C GLY A 68 -17.10 21.80 -18.90
N GLY A 69 -17.91 22.67 -19.50
CA GLY A 69 -19.37 22.64 -19.38
C GLY A 69 -19.86 22.87 -17.96
N THR A 70 -19.04 23.47 -17.09
CA THR A 70 -19.46 23.87 -15.74
C THR A 70 -19.64 25.38 -15.67
N THR A 71 -20.69 25.83 -14.99
CA THR A 71 -20.95 27.26 -14.71
C THR A 71 -20.77 27.57 -13.23
N ASN A 72 -20.47 28.84 -12.91
CA ASN A 72 -20.39 29.29 -11.52
C ASN A 72 -21.81 29.51 -10.97
N GLY A 73 -22.30 28.58 -10.16
CA GLY A 73 -23.60 28.65 -9.49
C GLY A 73 -23.53 29.01 -8.01
N LEU A 74 -22.40 29.55 -7.53
CA LEU A 74 -22.25 29.92 -6.13
C LEU A 74 -23.19 31.07 -5.77
N THR A 75 -24.04 30.83 -4.77
CA THR A 75 -25.00 31.81 -4.25
C THR A 75 -24.57 32.41 -2.90
N GLY A 76 -23.49 31.90 -2.30
CA GLY A 76 -22.97 32.34 -1.01
C GLY A 76 -21.44 32.40 -0.98
N PRO A 77 -20.86 32.92 0.12
CA PRO A 77 -19.41 33.01 0.26
C PRO A 77 -18.76 31.63 0.33
N ILE A 78 -17.48 31.59 -0.02
CA ILE A 78 -16.65 30.39 0.17
C ILE A 78 -16.52 30.13 1.66
N SER A 79 -16.90 28.93 2.10
CA SER A 79 -16.76 28.53 3.49
C SER A 79 -15.31 28.15 3.79
N GLN A 80 -14.69 28.80 4.78
CA GLN A 80 -13.32 28.50 5.22
C GLN A 80 -13.30 28.15 6.71
N ASN A 81 -12.54 27.13 7.07
CA ASN A 81 -12.21 26.83 8.46
C ASN A 81 -10.76 27.28 8.73
N ASP A 82 -10.63 28.42 9.41
CA ASP A 82 -9.36 29.12 9.63
C ASP A 82 -8.69 28.79 10.98
N THR A 83 -9.09 27.70 11.63
CA THR A 83 -8.53 27.31 12.93
C THR A 83 -7.07 26.84 12.87
N LYS A 84 -6.48 26.67 11.68
CA LYS A 84 -5.08 26.24 11.46
C LYS A 84 -4.44 26.92 10.26
N THR A 85 -3.10 26.97 10.25
CA THR A 85 -2.31 27.58 9.17
C THR A 85 -2.19 26.66 7.95
N GLY A 86 -2.99 26.93 6.92
CA GLY A 86 -2.94 26.25 5.60
C GLY A 86 -1.92 26.85 4.61
N VAL A 87 -2.01 26.42 3.35
CA VAL A 87 -1.16 26.90 2.24
C VAL A 87 -1.92 27.69 1.17
N LEU A 88 -3.25 27.60 1.12
CA LEU A 88 -4.06 28.35 0.18
C LEU A 88 -4.07 29.84 0.53
N LYS A 89 -3.77 30.69 -0.46
CA LYS A 89 -3.82 32.16 -0.37
C LYS A 89 -5.12 32.72 -0.94
N GLY A 90 -5.67 32.14 -2.00
CA GLY A 90 -6.88 32.63 -2.63
C GLY A 90 -7.46 31.71 -3.68
N ILE A 91 -8.73 31.95 -4.03
CA ILE A 91 -9.48 31.23 -5.05
C ILE A 91 -10.01 32.25 -6.06
N GLY A 92 -9.73 32.03 -7.34
CA GLY A 92 -10.31 32.75 -8.47
C GLY A 92 -11.26 31.86 -9.24
N LEU A 93 -12.41 32.40 -9.65
CA LEU A 93 -13.41 31.70 -10.46
C LEU A 93 -13.73 32.57 -11.69
N GLN A 94 -13.46 32.04 -12.89
CA GLN A 94 -13.64 32.78 -14.13
C GLN A 94 -14.27 31.89 -15.21
N PRO A 95 -15.39 32.32 -15.84
CA PRO A 95 -15.87 31.67 -17.06
C PRO A 95 -14.89 31.89 -18.21
N VAL A 96 -14.44 30.81 -18.85
CA VAL A 96 -13.50 30.84 -19.99
C VAL A 96 -13.94 29.80 -21.01
N ASN A 97 -14.31 30.24 -22.22
CA ASN A 97 -14.60 29.36 -23.37
C ASN A 97 -15.56 28.18 -23.05
N GLY A 98 -16.69 28.45 -22.39
CA GLY A 98 -17.67 27.41 -22.01
C GLY A 98 -17.22 26.49 -20.88
N SER A 99 -16.15 26.84 -20.17
CA SER A 99 -15.66 26.16 -18.97
C SER A 99 -15.65 27.12 -17.78
N LEU A 100 -15.73 26.59 -16.57
CA LEU A 100 -15.39 27.34 -15.36
C LEU A 100 -13.92 27.09 -15.04
N GLN A 101 -13.10 28.13 -15.13
CA GLN A 101 -11.73 28.11 -14.65
C GLN A 101 -11.69 28.40 -13.15
N VAL A 102 -11.15 27.46 -12.38
CA VAL A 102 -10.90 27.57 -10.94
C VAL A 102 -9.40 27.69 -10.72
N THR A 103 -8.95 28.83 -10.19
CA THR A 103 -7.54 29.08 -9.89
C THR A 103 -7.32 29.11 -8.38
N LEU A 104 -6.52 28.17 -7.87
CA LEU A 104 -6.15 28.04 -6.48
C LEU A 104 -4.70 28.52 -6.30
N THR A 105 -4.54 29.70 -5.72
CA THR A 105 -3.22 30.31 -5.51
C THR A 105 -2.72 29.95 -4.12
N ALA A 106 -1.53 29.36 -4.01
CA ALA A 106 -0.87 29.06 -2.75
C ALA A 106 0.05 30.20 -2.28
N ASN A 107 0.35 30.23 -0.98
CA ASN A 107 1.25 31.21 -0.37
C ASN A 107 2.74 30.82 -0.47
N LYS A 108 3.03 29.63 -1.01
CA LYS A 108 4.36 29.04 -1.18
C LYS A 108 4.30 27.96 -2.26
N ASP A 109 5.46 27.40 -2.61
CA ASP A 109 5.53 26.22 -3.46
C ASP A 109 4.84 25.02 -2.78
N VAL A 110 4.00 24.32 -3.55
CA VAL A 110 3.15 23.24 -3.05
C VAL A 110 3.11 22.09 -4.05
N GLN A 111 2.92 20.89 -3.51
CA GLN A 111 2.41 19.76 -4.26
C GLN A 111 0.88 19.72 -4.16
N HIS A 112 0.26 19.00 -5.09
CA HIS A 112 -1.19 18.91 -5.17
C HIS A 112 -1.66 17.51 -5.52
N HIS A 113 -2.84 17.16 -5.02
CA HIS A 113 -3.53 15.92 -5.33
C HIS A 113 -5.02 16.19 -5.52
N GLU A 114 -5.53 15.84 -6.69
CA GLU A 114 -6.94 16.00 -7.03
C GLU A 114 -7.63 14.65 -7.23
N PHE A 115 -8.82 14.54 -6.68
CA PHE A 115 -9.65 13.35 -6.83
C PHE A 115 -11.13 13.73 -6.77
N THR A 116 -11.98 12.79 -7.16
CA THR A 116 -13.42 13.01 -7.25
C THR A 116 -14.15 12.12 -6.27
N LEU A 117 -15.27 12.60 -5.72
CA LEU A 117 -16.18 11.81 -4.91
C LEU A 117 -17.55 11.80 -5.55
N GLU A 118 -18.24 10.67 -5.46
CA GLU A 118 -19.63 10.54 -5.89
C GLU A 118 -20.57 10.59 -4.67
N LYS A 119 -21.82 11.02 -4.89
CA LYS A 119 -22.91 11.02 -3.89
C LYS A 119 -22.57 11.77 -2.57
N PRO A 120 -22.56 13.12 -2.56
CA PRO A 120 -22.73 14.03 -3.70
C PRO A 120 -21.44 14.17 -4.53
N ALA A 121 -21.61 14.61 -5.79
CA ALA A 121 -20.53 14.84 -6.74
C ALA A 121 -19.61 15.99 -6.27
N ARG A 122 -18.32 15.69 -6.15
CA ARG A 122 -17.31 16.63 -5.63
C ARG A 122 -16.00 16.47 -6.37
N ILE A 123 -15.32 17.59 -6.59
CA ILE A 123 -13.89 17.62 -6.93
C ILE A 123 -13.15 18.10 -5.68
N VAL A 124 -12.24 17.28 -5.18
CA VAL A 124 -11.43 17.58 -4.01
C VAL A 124 -10.01 17.83 -4.46
N VAL A 125 -9.42 18.91 -3.94
CA VAL A 125 -8.04 19.31 -4.18
C VAL A 125 -7.34 19.44 -2.84
N ASP A 126 -6.29 18.67 -2.65
CA ASP A 126 -5.36 18.85 -1.56
C ASP A 126 -4.14 19.60 -2.06
N LEU A 127 -3.86 20.76 -1.48
CA LEU A 127 -2.61 21.49 -1.64
C LEU A 127 -1.77 21.29 -0.38
N PHE A 128 -0.51 20.91 -0.52
CA PHE A 128 0.35 20.65 0.62
C PHE A 128 1.79 21.09 0.35
N SER A 129 2.47 21.56 1.39
CA SER A 129 3.86 22.01 1.29
C SER A 129 4.78 20.91 0.76
N SER A 130 5.61 21.24 -0.23
CA SER A 130 6.68 20.40 -0.78
C SER A 130 7.87 20.29 0.21
N TYR A 131 7.59 19.81 1.42
CA TYR A 131 8.57 19.80 2.52
C TYR A 131 9.04 18.38 2.85
N ALA A 132 10.34 18.14 2.62
CA ALA A 132 11.03 16.94 3.07
C ALA A 132 12.01 17.33 4.18
N GLN A 133 11.81 16.78 5.37
CA GLN A 133 12.67 16.98 6.53
C GLN A 133 12.90 15.66 7.22
N GLN A 134 14.14 15.43 7.61
CA GLN A 134 14.52 14.33 8.48
C GLN A 134 15.33 14.90 9.65
N THR A 135 14.88 14.62 10.86
CA THR A 135 15.63 14.93 12.08
C THR A 135 16.05 13.63 12.73
N THR A 136 17.37 13.42 12.85
CA THR A 136 17.96 12.21 13.43
C THR A 136 18.52 12.53 14.82
N LYS A 137 18.30 11.61 15.77
CA LYS A 137 18.88 11.64 17.11
C LYS A 137 19.65 10.35 17.33
N ASP A 138 20.95 10.48 17.57
CA ASP A 138 21.80 9.37 17.98
C ASP A 138 21.55 9.05 19.46
N VAL A 139 21.26 7.80 19.75
CA VAL A 139 20.94 7.32 21.10
C VAL A 139 22.23 6.86 21.79
N ASN A 140 23.05 6.15 21.04
CA ASN A 140 24.42 5.76 21.31
C ASN A 140 25.13 5.50 19.96
N LYS A 141 26.31 4.88 19.97
CA LYS A 141 27.07 4.59 18.74
C LYS A 141 26.37 3.63 17.77
N SER A 142 25.46 2.77 18.26
CA SER A 142 24.86 1.66 17.52
C SER A 142 23.37 1.84 17.24
N VAL A 143 22.70 2.80 17.89
CA VAL A 143 21.25 3.03 17.75
C VAL A 143 20.99 4.51 17.51
N ALA A 144 20.20 4.79 16.48
CA ALA A 144 19.67 6.12 16.21
C ALA A 144 18.20 6.02 15.79
N TYR A 145 17.44 7.09 16.00
CA TYR A 145 16.10 7.20 15.43
C TYR A 145 15.92 8.52 14.70
N SER A 146 15.02 8.51 13.70
CA SER A 146 14.73 9.67 12.87
C SER A 146 13.23 9.93 12.80
N LYS A 147 12.84 11.20 12.89
CA LYS A 147 11.51 11.66 12.50
C LYS A 147 11.58 12.21 11.09
N ILE A 148 10.74 11.69 10.20
CA ILE A 148 10.74 11.96 8.77
C ILE A 148 9.40 12.56 8.39
N ASN A 149 9.41 13.82 7.96
CA ASN A 149 8.32 14.44 7.25
C ASN A 149 8.65 14.42 5.77
N ASN A 150 7.77 13.89 4.93
CA ASN A 150 8.00 13.83 3.49
C ASN A 150 6.66 13.93 2.75
N THR A 151 6.69 13.73 1.43
CA THR A 151 5.52 13.71 0.57
C THR A 151 5.51 12.46 -0.31
N VAL A 152 4.31 12.01 -0.62
CA VAL A 152 3.96 11.07 -1.69
C VAL A 152 2.96 11.77 -2.62
N PRO A 153 2.67 11.25 -3.82
CA PRO A 153 1.74 11.89 -4.76
C PRO A 153 0.38 12.24 -4.12
N GLU A 154 -0.13 11.42 -3.20
CA GLU A 154 -1.43 11.62 -2.56
C GLU A 154 -1.39 12.64 -1.39
N GLY A 155 -0.22 13.04 -0.89
CA GLY A 155 -0.13 13.95 0.26
C GLY A 155 1.15 13.88 1.09
N LYS A 156 1.13 14.60 2.20
CA LYS A 156 2.19 14.53 3.23
C LYS A 156 2.21 13.16 3.87
N ILE A 157 3.39 12.74 4.33
CA ILE A 157 3.58 11.59 5.20
C ILE A 157 4.40 11.96 6.43
N GLN A 158 4.09 11.28 7.53
CA GLN A 158 4.88 11.25 8.75
C GLN A 158 5.39 9.84 8.96
N ALA A 159 6.70 9.71 9.09
CA ALA A 159 7.37 8.43 9.28
C ALA A 159 8.44 8.52 10.37
N TYR A 160 8.72 7.38 10.98
CA TYR A 160 9.67 7.23 12.06
C TYR A 160 10.58 6.06 11.73
N ALA A 161 11.88 6.31 11.72
CA ALA A 161 12.87 5.28 11.43
C ALA A 161 13.70 5.00 12.69
N LEU A 162 13.96 3.72 12.97
CA LEU A 162 14.95 3.27 13.94
C LEU A 162 16.05 2.54 13.16
N THR A 163 17.30 2.95 13.33
CA THR A 163 18.47 2.30 12.73
C THR A 163 19.31 1.68 13.84
N VAL A 164 19.70 0.43 13.66
CA VAL A 164 20.43 -0.37 14.64
C VAL A 164 21.59 -1.06 13.96
N ASP A 165 22.80 -0.83 14.46
CA ASP A 165 24.01 -1.43 13.94
C ASP A 165 24.05 -2.94 14.18
N ASN A 166 24.72 -3.64 13.27
CA ASN A 166 24.81 -5.09 13.21
C ASN A 166 25.39 -5.76 14.48
N ASP A 167 26.03 -5.00 15.38
CA ASP A 167 26.62 -5.48 16.62
C ASP A 167 25.67 -5.46 17.81
N SER A 168 24.51 -4.80 17.67
CA SER A 168 23.53 -4.69 18.75
C SER A 168 22.72 -5.99 18.90
N PRO A 169 22.72 -6.63 20.09
CA PRO A 169 21.99 -7.86 20.27
C PRO A 169 20.48 -7.68 20.16
N MET A 170 19.83 -8.63 19.49
CA MET A 170 18.37 -8.70 19.37
C MET A 170 17.81 -9.91 20.12
N VAL A 171 16.71 -9.68 20.83
CA VAL A 171 15.85 -10.71 21.41
C VAL A 171 14.42 -10.49 20.93
N VAL A 172 13.66 -11.57 20.73
CA VAL A 172 12.22 -11.49 20.45
C VAL A 172 11.47 -12.07 21.63
N ALA A 173 10.63 -11.25 22.27
CA ALA A 173 9.74 -11.70 23.32
C ALA A 173 8.36 -12.01 22.73
N HIS A 174 7.84 -13.20 23.03
CA HIS A 174 6.48 -13.61 22.70
C HIS A 174 5.59 -13.59 23.95
N VAL A 175 4.42 -12.96 23.86
CA VAL A 175 3.46 -12.75 24.94
C VAL A 175 2.05 -12.95 24.39
N PRO A 176 1.44 -14.15 24.52
CA PRO A 176 0.14 -14.46 23.91
C PRO A 176 -0.98 -13.47 24.27
N GLU A 177 -0.97 -12.93 25.47
CA GLU A 177 -1.97 -11.99 25.99
C GLU A 177 -1.78 -10.57 25.46
N GLY A 178 -0.65 -10.32 24.79
CA GLY A 178 -0.17 -9.02 24.37
C GLY A 178 0.29 -8.15 25.54
N LYS A 179 1.32 -7.32 25.31
CA LYS A 179 1.67 -6.22 26.23
C LYS A 179 2.10 -4.96 25.49
N THR A 180 1.97 -3.82 26.16
CA THR A 180 2.51 -2.55 25.65
C THR A 180 4.03 -2.53 25.79
N LEU A 181 4.72 -1.72 24.98
CA LEU A 181 6.18 -1.63 25.05
C LEU A 181 6.69 -1.12 26.40
N ALA A 182 5.95 -0.19 27.03
CA ALA A 182 6.27 0.32 28.37
C ALA A 182 6.16 -0.74 29.48
N ALA A 183 5.49 -1.87 29.24
CA ALA A 183 5.39 -2.96 30.21
C ALA A 183 6.54 -3.99 30.09
N VAL A 184 7.53 -3.73 29.22
CA VAL A 184 8.71 -4.60 29.07
C VAL A 184 9.74 -4.25 30.14
N SER A 185 9.98 -5.18 31.08
CA SER A 185 10.95 -5.00 32.18
C SER A 185 12.38 -5.39 31.84
N GLN A 186 12.60 -6.06 30.69
CA GLN A 186 13.94 -6.46 30.30
C GLN A 186 14.77 -5.23 29.93
N ALA A 187 16.05 -5.19 30.34
CA ALA A 187 16.98 -4.14 29.92
C ALA A 187 17.02 -4.03 28.39
N HIS A 188 16.98 -2.80 27.87
CA HIS A 188 16.88 -2.55 26.44
C HIS A 188 17.39 -1.14 26.09
N THR A 189 17.93 -1.00 24.88
CA THR A 189 18.17 0.31 24.26
C THR A 189 16.95 0.75 23.46
N ALA A 190 16.28 -0.19 22.77
CA ALA A 190 15.07 0.08 21.99
C ALA A 190 14.10 -1.11 22.00
N LEU A 191 12.80 -0.82 21.86
CA LEU A 191 11.73 -1.80 21.71
C LEU A 191 10.91 -1.48 20.46
N ILE A 192 10.55 -2.52 19.71
CA ILE A 192 9.72 -2.41 18.51
C ILE A 192 8.50 -3.31 18.68
N GLY A 193 7.31 -2.74 18.51
CA GLY A 193 6.09 -3.52 18.38
C GLY A 193 6.10 -4.31 17.08
N ALA A 194 6.20 -5.64 17.16
CA ALA A 194 6.42 -6.46 15.98
C ALA A 194 5.17 -7.15 15.47
N LYS A 195 4.30 -7.64 16.37
CA LYS A 195 3.01 -8.26 16.01
C LYS A 195 1.93 -7.86 17.00
N VAL A 196 0.85 -7.24 16.52
CA VAL A 196 -0.28 -6.83 17.37
C VAL A 196 -1.05 -8.04 17.90
N LYS A 197 -1.71 -7.90 19.06
CA LYS A 197 -2.56 -8.94 19.65
C LYS A 197 -3.67 -9.39 18.69
N GLY A 198 -3.81 -10.70 18.50
CA GLY A 198 -4.72 -11.32 17.53
C GLY A 198 -4.36 -11.05 16.07
N GLY A 199 -3.22 -10.40 15.82
CA GLY A 199 -2.68 -10.15 14.50
C GLY A 199 -2.21 -11.46 13.85
N SER A 200 -2.29 -11.53 12.53
CA SER A 200 -1.67 -12.61 11.79
C SER A 200 -1.10 -12.09 10.48
N PHE A 201 0.17 -12.41 10.24
CA PHE A 201 0.81 -12.26 8.92
C PHE A 201 0.30 -13.31 7.93
N GLU A 202 -0.27 -14.40 8.46
CA GLU A 202 -0.85 -15.54 7.76
C GLU A 202 -2.37 -15.52 7.92
N ARG A 203 -3.05 -14.71 7.11
CA ARG A 203 -4.51 -14.79 7.00
C ARG A 203 -4.85 -15.75 5.85
N PRO A 204 -5.83 -16.65 6.01
CA PRO A 204 -6.35 -17.43 4.90
C PRO A 204 -6.68 -16.51 3.71
N TYR A 205 -6.48 -17.03 2.52
CA TYR A 205 -6.83 -16.30 1.32
C TYR A 205 -8.35 -16.25 1.22
N SER A 206 -8.93 -15.11 1.58
CA SER A 206 -10.32 -14.82 1.29
C SER A 206 -10.34 -14.07 -0.03
N VAL A 207 -10.94 -14.68 -1.05
CA VAL A 207 -11.41 -13.92 -2.21
C VAL A 207 -12.37 -12.88 -1.66
N ALA A 208 -12.11 -11.59 -1.90
CA ALA A 208 -13.01 -10.54 -1.47
C ALA A 208 -14.39 -10.73 -2.13
N SER A 209 -15.44 -10.10 -1.59
CA SER A 209 -16.81 -10.24 -2.13
C SER A 209 -16.96 -9.82 -3.58
N ASP A 210 -16.03 -8.99 -4.08
CA ASP A 210 -15.90 -8.52 -5.46
C ASP A 210 -14.98 -9.39 -6.33
N GLY A 211 -14.42 -10.47 -5.76
CA GLY A 211 -13.53 -11.40 -6.44
C GLY A 211 -12.06 -11.07 -6.32
N THR A 212 -11.71 -9.96 -5.67
CA THR A 212 -10.32 -9.50 -5.63
C THR A 212 -9.44 -10.48 -4.87
N ILE A 213 -8.31 -10.75 -5.49
CA ILE A 213 -7.22 -11.57 -4.98
C ILE A 213 -6.26 -10.64 -4.27
N ASP A 214 -6.16 -10.79 -2.95
CA ASP A 214 -5.24 -10.00 -2.15
C ASP A 214 -3.80 -10.48 -2.40
N LEU A 215 -3.14 -9.96 -3.45
CA LEU A 215 -1.79 -10.36 -3.84
C LEU A 215 -0.77 -10.13 -2.72
N GLU A 216 -1.00 -9.15 -1.82
CA GLU A 216 -0.19 -8.96 -0.61
C GLU A 216 -0.18 -10.25 0.26
N ARG A 217 -1.23 -11.09 0.20
CA ARG A 217 -1.33 -12.35 0.98
C ARG A 217 -0.61 -13.56 0.39
N ILE A 218 -0.41 -13.62 -0.92
CA ILE A 218 0.37 -14.68 -1.60
C ILE A 218 1.78 -14.22 -1.98
N SER A 219 2.18 -13.04 -1.52
CA SER A 219 3.54 -12.55 -1.69
C SER A 219 4.50 -13.30 -0.78
N ASN A 220 5.76 -13.41 -1.20
CA ASN A 220 6.81 -13.98 -0.38
C ASN A 220 6.86 -13.28 0.98
N ARG A 221 7.18 -14.04 2.02
CA ARG A 221 7.22 -13.57 3.40
C ARG A 221 8.66 -13.36 3.86
N GLY A 222 8.89 -12.31 4.62
CA GLY A 222 10.17 -12.06 5.25
C GLY A 222 10.25 -12.69 6.63
N THR A 223 11.42 -13.18 7.02
CA THR A 223 11.75 -13.47 8.41
C THR A 223 13.01 -12.69 8.76
N LEU A 224 12.90 -11.78 9.72
CA LEU A 224 14.06 -11.10 10.28
C LEU A 224 14.82 -12.10 11.15
N ARG A 225 16.13 -12.18 10.94
CA ARG A 225 17.05 -12.96 11.75
C ARG A 225 18.13 -12.05 12.30
N TYR A 226 18.59 -12.37 13.49
CA TYR A 226 19.82 -11.84 14.07
C TYR A 226 20.73 -13.00 14.47
N THR A 227 22.00 -12.91 14.11
CA THR A 227 23.03 -13.86 14.54
C THR A 227 24.21 -13.08 15.10
N PRO A 228 24.68 -13.39 16.33
CA PRO A 228 25.86 -12.76 16.90
C PRO A 228 27.05 -12.77 15.92
N ASN A 229 27.77 -11.65 15.81
CA ASN A 229 28.90 -11.41 14.90
C ASN A 229 28.57 -11.36 13.40
N ARG A 230 27.33 -11.67 12.99
CA ARG A 230 26.89 -11.54 11.59
C ARG A 230 25.93 -10.37 11.38
N GLY A 231 25.15 -10.03 12.40
CA GLY A 231 24.14 -8.98 12.35
C GLY A 231 22.79 -9.47 11.87
N TYR A 232 22.06 -8.55 11.24
CA TYR A 232 20.68 -8.75 10.82
C TYR A 232 20.57 -9.15 9.35
N PHE A 233 19.65 -10.06 9.05
CA PHE A 233 19.33 -10.45 7.67
C PHE A 233 17.85 -10.82 7.53
N ILE A 234 17.32 -10.65 6.32
CA ILE A 234 15.95 -11.07 6.00
C ILE A 234 15.99 -12.32 5.11
N GLU A 235 15.46 -13.41 5.65
CA GLU A 235 15.21 -14.64 4.91
C GLU A 235 13.88 -14.53 4.16
N GLU A 236 13.92 -14.88 2.88
CA GLU A 236 12.71 -14.97 2.05
C GLU A 236 12.11 -16.37 2.17
N LYS A 237 10.84 -16.42 2.58
CA LYS A 237 10.03 -17.63 2.64
C LYS A 237 8.93 -17.54 1.60
N LYS A 238 8.95 -18.48 0.65
CA LYS A 238 7.88 -18.61 -0.34
C LYS A 238 6.61 -19.12 0.35
N PRO A 239 5.43 -18.60 0.00
CA PRO A 239 4.19 -19.06 0.60
C PRO A 239 3.95 -20.52 0.21
N LEU A 240 3.68 -21.36 1.19
CA LEU A 240 3.18 -22.70 0.96
C LEU A 240 1.67 -22.61 0.87
N LEU A 241 1.12 -22.92 -0.30
CA LEU A 241 -0.29 -22.71 -0.58
C LEU A 241 -0.97 -24.02 -0.98
N GLN A 242 -2.27 -24.07 -0.71
CA GLN A 242 -3.15 -25.11 -1.22
C GLN A 242 -4.47 -24.48 -1.69
N ALA A 243 -5.04 -25.00 -2.78
CA ALA A 243 -6.41 -24.73 -3.15
C ALA A 243 -7.31 -25.76 -2.46
N LYS A 244 -8.39 -25.33 -1.82
CA LYS A 244 -9.28 -26.20 -1.06
C LYS A 244 -10.71 -26.05 -1.54
N THR A 245 -11.32 -27.19 -1.89
CA THR A 245 -12.77 -27.34 -2.08
C THR A 245 -13.39 -27.96 -0.82
N GLN A 246 -14.69 -28.25 -0.84
CA GLN A 246 -15.32 -28.99 0.25
C GLN A 246 -14.75 -30.41 0.43
N LYS A 247 -14.26 -31.05 -0.65
CA LYS A 247 -13.89 -32.47 -0.65
C LYS A 247 -12.40 -32.72 -0.85
N GLU A 248 -11.69 -31.79 -1.48
CA GLU A 248 -10.34 -32.00 -1.97
C GLU A 248 -9.43 -30.81 -1.62
N SER A 249 -8.14 -31.10 -1.43
CA SER A 249 -7.08 -30.10 -1.30
C SER A 249 -6.04 -30.34 -2.38
N PHE A 250 -5.66 -29.28 -3.09
CA PHE A 250 -4.68 -29.33 -4.16
C PHE A 250 -3.46 -28.52 -3.76
N MET A 251 -2.30 -29.18 -3.67
CA MET A 251 -1.04 -28.53 -3.32
C MET A 251 -0.60 -27.59 -4.43
N ILE A 252 -0.50 -26.30 -4.15
CA ILE A 252 0.04 -25.32 -5.10
C ILE A 252 1.55 -25.33 -4.97
N THR A 253 2.21 -25.66 -6.08
CA THR A 253 3.68 -25.81 -6.15
C THR A 253 4.39 -24.54 -6.61
N ALA A 254 3.67 -23.64 -7.28
CA ALA A 254 4.21 -22.38 -7.76
C ALA A 254 3.12 -21.31 -7.90
N VAL A 255 3.53 -20.04 -7.80
CA VAL A 255 2.68 -18.87 -8.07
C VAL A 255 3.37 -18.05 -9.15
N ASN A 256 2.63 -17.66 -10.20
CA ASN A 256 3.10 -16.79 -11.29
C ASN A 256 4.46 -17.21 -11.89
N ALA A 257 4.66 -18.51 -12.05
CA ALA A 257 5.85 -19.08 -12.67
C ALA A 257 5.44 -20.00 -13.83
N PRO A 258 6.31 -20.23 -14.83
CA PRO A 258 5.99 -21.16 -15.92
C PRO A 258 5.54 -22.52 -15.38
N ARG A 259 4.44 -23.05 -15.92
CA ARG A 259 3.92 -24.38 -15.55
C ARG A 259 4.98 -25.44 -15.86
N LYS A 260 5.31 -26.24 -14.86
CA LYS A 260 6.21 -27.39 -14.97
C LYS A 260 5.41 -28.70 -15.08
N GLU A 261 6.09 -29.75 -15.49
CA GLU A 261 5.56 -31.11 -15.45
C GLU A 261 5.18 -31.49 -14.01
N ASN A 262 4.04 -32.17 -13.86
CA ASN A 262 3.45 -32.63 -12.58
C ASN A 262 3.29 -31.52 -11.53
N ALA A 263 3.17 -30.26 -11.95
CA ALA A 263 2.98 -29.11 -11.09
C ALA A 263 1.53 -28.64 -11.09
N LEU A 264 1.13 -28.00 -9.98
CA LEU A 264 -0.03 -27.12 -9.91
C LEU A 264 0.46 -25.69 -9.70
N THR A 265 0.18 -24.82 -10.65
CA THR A 265 0.57 -23.40 -10.61
C THR A 265 -0.66 -22.52 -10.44
N LEU A 266 -0.59 -21.57 -9.50
CA LEU A 266 -1.54 -20.48 -9.34
C LEU A 266 -1.09 -19.28 -10.19
N TYR A 267 -1.89 -18.87 -11.15
CA TYR A 267 -1.69 -17.63 -11.91
C TYR A 267 -2.67 -16.56 -11.48
N THR A 268 -2.16 -15.34 -11.32
CA THR A 268 -2.94 -14.13 -11.05
C THR A 268 -2.64 -13.07 -12.11
N ASN A 269 -3.42 -11.99 -12.13
CA ASN A 269 -3.23 -10.90 -13.09
C ASN A 269 -1.81 -10.29 -13.09
N ALA A 270 -1.04 -10.46 -12.00
CA ALA A 270 0.36 -10.03 -11.93
C ALA A 270 1.31 -10.81 -12.87
N TYR A 271 0.89 -11.95 -13.43
CA TYR A 271 1.68 -12.68 -14.43
C TYR A 271 1.58 -12.08 -15.85
N GLY A 272 0.51 -11.33 -16.12
CA GLY A 272 0.17 -10.78 -17.42
C GLY A 272 -1.26 -11.12 -17.85
N PRO A 273 -1.64 -10.85 -19.11
CA PRO A 273 -3.03 -10.96 -19.58
C PRO A 273 -3.52 -12.40 -19.77
N SER A 274 -2.63 -13.40 -19.76
CA SER A 274 -2.97 -14.83 -19.83
C SER A 274 -1.89 -15.69 -19.20
N THR A 275 -2.18 -16.98 -18.97
CA THR A 275 -1.23 -17.95 -18.39
C THR A 275 -0.10 -18.34 -19.33
N LYS A 276 -0.23 -18.10 -20.65
CA LYS A 276 0.76 -18.42 -21.70
C LYS A 276 1.18 -19.91 -21.71
N THR A 277 0.36 -20.80 -21.16
CA THR A 277 0.63 -22.24 -21.12
C THR A 277 0.21 -22.94 -22.41
N ASN A 278 0.82 -24.09 -22.69
CA ASN A 278 0.42 -24.97 -23.80
C ASN A 278 -0.81 -25.85 -23.45
N ASP A 279 -1.24 -26.71 -24.37
CA ASP A 279 -2.44 -27.54 -24.21
C ASP A 279 -2.22 -28.88 -23.48
N TYR A 280 -1.01 -29.15 -22.97
CA TYR A 280 -0.73 -30.42 -22.28
C TYR A 280 -1.31 -30.51 -20.85
N GLY A 281 -1.81 -29.39 -20.31
CA GLY A 281 -2.38 -29.31 -18.97
C GLY A 281 -3.90 -29.14 -18.96
N TYR A 282 -4.40 -28.64 -17.84
CA TYR A 282 -5.79 -28.22 -17.67
C TYR A 282 -5.83 -27.07 -16.67
N GLU A 283 -6.60 -26.06 -16.99
CA GLU A 283 -6.68 -24.80 -16.29
C GLU A 283 -8.12 -24.57 -15.85
N VAL A 284 -8.28 -24.15 -14.61
CA VAL A 284 -9.56 -23.79 -14.02
C VAL A 284 -9.51 -22.32 -13.65
N THR A 285 -10.36 -21.51 -14.28
CA THR A 285 -10.52 -20.09 -13.94
C THR A 285 -11.49 -19.97 -12.77
N VAL A 286 -11.10 -19.18 -11.77
CA VAL A 286 -11.88 -18.93 -10.57
C VAL A 286 -12.12 -17.44 -10.43
N ALA A 287 -13.39 -17.07 -10.25
CA ALA A 287 -13.82 -15.69 -9.95
C ALA A 287 -14.75 -15.73 -8.74
N ASN A 288 -14.67 -14.76 -7.84
CA ASN A 288 -15.53 -14.69 -6.64
C ASN A 288 -15.52 -16.00 -5.82
N GLY A 289 -14.37 -16.68 -5.77
CA GLY A 289 -14.19 -17.95 -5.06
C GLY A 289 -14.91 -19.15 -5.68
N LYS A 290 -15.38 -19.06 -6.93
CA LYS A 290 -16.05 -20.15 -7.64
C LYS A 290 -15.45 -20.38 -9.02
N VAL A 291 -15.41 -21.64 -9.45
CA VAL A 291 -15.00 -22.00 -10.82
C VAL A 291 -15.94 -21.36 -11.83
N THR A 292 -15.40 -20.64 -12.81
CA THR A 292 -16.16 -20.02 -13.91
C THR A 292 -15.92 -20.72 -15.25
N SER A 293 -14.75 -21.31 -15.47
CA SER A 293 -14.45 -22.05 -16.70
C SER A 293 -13.32 -23.06 -16.50
N GLY A 294 -13.19 -23.99 -17.46
CA GLY A 294 -12.07 -24.91 -17.55
C GLY A 294 -11.63 -25.11 -19.00
N GLN A 295 -10.31 -25.19 -19.25
CA GLN A 295 -9.73 -25.36 -20.59
C GLN A 295 -8.32 -25.97 -20.53
N ASN A 296 -7.72 -26.37 -21.65
CA ASN A 296 -6.43 -27.09 -21.64
C ASN A 296 -5.19 -26.20 -21.38
N GLY A 297 -5.28 -24.91 -21.69
CA GLY A 297 -4.16 -23.97 -21.52
C GLY A 297 -4.53 -22.54 -21.86
N ASN A 298 -3.58 -21.62 -21.64
CA ASN A 298 -3.62 -20.21 -22.03
C ASN A 298 -4.89 -19.44 -21.62
N SER A 299 -5.37 -19.64 -20.39
CA SER A 299 -6.52 -18.93 -19.84
C SER A 299 -6.24 -17.45 -19.70
N LYS A 300 -7.25 -16.62 -19.99
CA LYS A 300 -7.19 -15.17 -19.76
C LYS A 300 -7.11 -14.91 -18.26
N LEU A 301 -6.30 -13.93 -17.88
CA LEU A 301 -6.20 -13.44 -16.52
C LEU A 301 -6.88 -12.07 -16.47
N GLY A 302 -8.07 -12.04 -15.89
CA GLY A 302 -8.85 -10.83 -15.69
C GLY A 302 -8.67 -10.23 -14.30
N GLU A 303 -9.24 -9.05 -14.10
CA GLU A 303 -9.43 -8.50 -12.75
C GLU A 303 -10.26 -9.48 -11.91
N ASN A 304 -9.91 -9.61 -10.63
CA ASN A 304 -10.66 -10.42 -9.66
C ASN A 304 -10.78 -11.90 -10.04
N GLN A 305 -9.81 -12.41 -10.80
CA GLN A 305 -9.71 -13.78 -11.26
C GLN A 305 -8.33 -14.38 -11.00
N TYR A 306 -8.31 -15.68 -10.73
CA TYR A 306 -7.09 -16.49 -10.82
C TYR A 306 -7.33 -17.74 -11.63
N VAL A 307 -6.24 -18.34 -12.08
CA VAL A 307 -6.24 -19.61 -12.78
C VAL A 307 -5.40 -20.61 -12.01
N LEU A 308 -5.98 -21.77 -11.71
CA LEU A 308 -5.23 -22.95 -11.28
C LEU A 308 -4.88 -23.77 -12.51
N SER A 309 -3.59 -23.92 -12.80
CA SER A 309 -3.09 -24.61 -13.98
C SER A 309 -2.33 -25.86 -13.57
N GLY A 310 -2.91 -27.03 -13.86
CA GLY A 310 -2.38 -28.34 -13.49
C GLY A 310 -1.76 -29.08 -14.67
N HIS A 311 -0.66 -29.79 -14.41
CA HIS A 311 -0.08 -30.81 -15.28
C HIS A 311 -0.09 -32.17 -14.57
N GLY A 312 -0.08 -33.27 -15.31
CA GLY A 312 -0.02 -34.62 -14.73
C GLY A 312 -1.20 -34.92 -13.81
N GLU A 313 -0.95 -35.41 -12.59
CA GLU A 313 -2.00 -35.71 -11.62
C GLU A 313 -2.87 -34.49 -11.28
N ALA A 314 -2.25 -33.30 -11.16
CA ALA A 314 -2.98 -32.06 -10.89
C ALA A 314 -3.95 -31.72 -12.03
N ARG A 315 -3.60 -32.05 -13.27
CA ARG A 315 -4.48 -31.90 -14.44
C ARG A 315 -5.75 -32.73 -14.27
N GLU A 316 -5.57 -34.02 -13.99
CA GLU A 316 -6.69 -34.97 -13.85
C GLU A 316 -7.57 -34.62 -12.65
N ALA A 317 -6.98 -34.10 -11.59
CA ALA A 317 -7.71 -33.62 -10.42
C ALA A 317 -8.57 -32.37 -10.76
N LEU A 318 -8.00 -31.38 -11.45
CA LEU A 318 -8.73 -30.17 -11.85
C LEU A 318 -9.87 -30.44 -12.85
N ARG A 319 -9.74 -31.43 -13.75
CA ARG A 319 -10.79 -31.82 -14.70
C ARG A 319 -12.10 -32.26 -14.04
N LYS A 320 -12.05 -32.69 -12.78
CA LYS A 320 -13.22 -33.12 -12.01
C LYS A 320 -14.04 -31.93 -11.48
N LEU A 321 -13.46 -30.73 -11.46
CA LEU A 321 -14.12 -29.54 -10.94
C LEU A 321 -15.13 -28.99 -11.95
N LYS A 322 -16.36 -28.75 -11.49
CA LYS A 322 -17.44 -28.19 -12.30
C LYS A 322 -17.57 -26.70 -12.08
N VAL A 323 -18.07 -25.98 -13.09
CA VAL A 323 -18.49 -24.58 -12.95
C VAL A 323 -19.40 -24.41 -11.73
N GLY A 324 -19.15 -23.36 -10.94
CA GLY A 324 -19.82 -23.08 -9.68
C GLY A 324 -19.18 -23.72 -8.44
N THR A 325 -18.21 -24.63 -8.61
CA THR A 325 -17.51 -25.26 -7.47
C THR A 325 -16.77 -24.21 -6.64
N PRO A 326 -17.03 -24.11 -5.33
CA PRO A 326 -16.30 -23.19 -4.46
C PRO A 326 -14.84 -23.63 -4.26
N ILE A 327 -13.91 -22.69 -4.42
CA ILE A 327 -12.47 -22.87 -4.20
C ILE A 327 -11.95 -21.71 -3.35
N SER A 328 -11.24 -22.05 -2.28
CA SER A 328 -10.47 -21.11 -1.46
C SER A 328 -8.97 -21.41 -1.58
N ILE A 329 -8.13 -20.38 -1.54
CA ILE A 329 -6.69 -20.57 -1.38
C ILE A 329 -6.36 -20.46 0.11
N GLN A 330 -5.49 -21.32 0.62
CA GLN A 330 -5.13 -21.34 2.04
C GLN A 330 -3.62 -21.54 2.18
N ASN A 331 -3.05 -20.96 3.24
CA ASN A 331 -1.70 -21.30 3.65
C ASN A 331 -1.68 -22.76 4.12
N ARG A 332 -0.61 -23.46 3.74
CA ARG A 332 -0.30 -24.79 4.23
C ARG A 332 0.70 -24.65 5.38
N PRO A 333 0.47 -25.32 6.51
CA PRO A 333 1.47 -25.36 7.58
C PRO A 333 2.78 -25.99 7.05
N GLU A 334 3.90 -25.48 7.55
CA GLU A 334 5.19 -26.15 7.36
C GLU A 334 5.23 -27.46 8.14
N LEU A 335 5.82 -28.48 7.54
CA LEU A 335 6.01 -29.79 8.18
C LEU A 335 7.23 -29.82 9.10
N ALA A 336 8.14 -28.83 8.99
CA ALA A 336 9.34 -28.72 9.81
C ALA A 336 9.61 -27.25 10.16
N GLN A 337 9.86 -26.96 11.43
CA GLN A 337 10.37 -25.66 11.85
C GLN A 337 11.90 -25.67 11.75
N VAL A 338 12.47 -24.68 11.08
CA VAL A 338 13.93 -24.50 11.04
C VAL A 338 14.40 -24.04 12.42
N SER A 339 15.33 -24.78 13.02
CA SER A 339 15.89 -24.45 14.32
C SER A 339 16.51 -23.04 14.33
N THR A 340 16.28 -22.28 15.40
CA THR A 340 16.84 -20.94 15.60
C THR A 340 18.07 -20.96 16.51
N THR A 341 18.72 -22.12 16.69
CA THR A 341 19.83 -22.30 17.63
C THR A 341 20.91 -21.24 17.41
N GLY A 342 21.17 -20.42 18.44
CA GLY A 342 22.25 -19.43 18.47
C GLY A 342 21.89 -18.00 18.01
N GLY A 343 20.62 -17.70 17.71
CA GLY A 343 20.20 -16.35 17.28
C GLY A 343 18.76 -16.01 17.66
N ALA A 344 18.27 -14.87 17.15
CA ALA A 344 16.87 -14.45 17.30
C ALA A 344 16.17 -14.42 15.94
N SER A 345 14.86 -14.68 15.93
CA SER A 345 14.06 -14.57 14.70
C SER A 345 12.69 -13.98 14.96
N LEU A 346 12.24 -13.15 14.04
CA LEU A 346 10.90 -12.61 13.99
C LEU A 346 10.29 -12.91 12.61
N GLN A 347 9.12 -13.54 12.59
CA GLN A 347 8.32 -13.58 11.37
C GLN A 347 7.87 -12.15 11.05
N ALA A 348 8.25 -11.66 9.87
CA ALA A 348 7.69 -10.44 9.32
C ALA A 348 6.54 -10.79 8.36
N GLY A 349 5.98 -9.78 7.69
CA GLY A 349 4.94 -9.98 6.68
C GLY A 349 5.51 -10.04 5.27
N THR A 350 4.89 -9.27 4.38
CA THR A 350 5.14 -9.29 2.93
C THR A 350 6.53 -8.75 2.59
N MET A 351 7.33 -9.51 1.84
CA MET A 351 8.57 -9.01 1.24
C MET A 351 8.24 -7.83 0.32
N VAL A 352 8.93 -6.72 0.50
CA VAL A 352 8.80 -5.53 -0.34
C VAL A 352 10.12 -5.15 -1.01
N MET A 353 11.26 -5.59 -0.47
CA MET A 353 12.57 -5.38 -1.07
C MET A 353 13.41 -6.66 -1.04
N LYS A 354 14.09 -6.96 -2.15
CA LYS A 354 15.08 -8.02 -2.25
C LYS A 354 16.28 -7.54 -3.08
N ASN A 355 17.49 -7.66 -2.55
CA ASN A 355 18.74 -7.25 -3.22
C ASN A 355 18.67 -5.81 -3.80
N GLY A 356 18.06 -4.89 -3.04
CA GLY A 356 17.88 -3.48 -3.43
C GLY A 356 16.76 -3.23 -4.45
N ARG A 357 16.00 -4.26 -4.86
CA ARG A 357 14.90 -4.14 -5.82
C ARG A 357 13.55 -4.29 -5.12
N TYR A 358 12.55 -3.55 -5.59
CA TYR A 358 11.17 -3.70 -5.14
C TYR A 358 10.60 -5.06 -5.59
N VAL A 359 9.98 -5.79 -4.66
CA VAL A 359 9.35 -7.11 -4.91
C VAL A 359 7.95 -7.24 -4.31
N GLY A 360 7.37 -6.14 -3.81
CA GLY A 360 5.99 -6.10 -3.32
C GLY A 360 4.95 -6.05 -4.45
N ALA A 361 3.69 -5.86 -4.08
CA ALA A 361 2.58 -5.82 -5.04
C ALA A 361 2.60 -4.57 -5.95
N ASP A 362 2.41 -4.75 -7.26
CA ASP A 362 2.46 -3.65 -8.25
C ASP A 362 1.51 -2.48 -7.94
N SER A 363 0.34 -2.79 -7.38
CA SER A 363 -0.65 -1.82 -6.90
C SER A 363 -1.02 -2.11 -5.45
N SER A 364 -1.00 -1.08 -4.61
CA SER A 364 -1.51 -1.13 -3.24
C SER A 364 -1.99 0.25 -2.82
N ASN A 365 -2.94 0.32 -1.88
CA ASN A 365 -3.46 1.59 -1.40
C ASN A 365 -2.55 2.20 -0.31
N ASN A 366 -2.58 3.53 -0.19
CA ASN A 366 -1.93 4.24 0.92
C ASN A 366 -2.58 3.83 2.25
N LYS A 367 -1.78 3.27 3.15
CA LYS A 367 -2.19 2.85 4.49
C LYS A 367 -1.13 3.32 5.49
N ALA A 368 -1.49 3.34 6.77
CA ALA A 368 -0.45 3.25 7.80
C ALA A 368 0.28 1.92 7.60
N ARG A 369 1.60 1.90 7.60
CA ARG A 369 2.40 0.70 7.35
C ARG A 369 3.68 0.74 8.17
N SER A 370 4.15 -0.43 8.58
CA SER A 370 5.47 -0.59 9.18
C SER A 370 6.30 -1.58 8.39
N PHE A 371 7.59 -1.32 8.34
CA PHE A 371 8.56 -2.11 7.60
C PHE A 371 9.77 -2.42 8.46
N ILE A 372 10.34 -3.58 8.22
CA ILE A 372 11.63 -4.02 8.76
C ILE A 372 12.53 -4.31 7.57
N GLY A 373 13.75 -3.83 7.61
CA GLY A 373 14.72 -3.98 6.55
C GLY A 373 16.14 -4.15 7.07
N THR A 374 17.01 -4.67 6.23
CA THR A 374 18.43 -4.81 6.51
C THR A 374 19.26 -4.14 5.42
N THR A 375 20.35 -3.47 5.82
CA THR A 375 21.30 -2.84 4.89
C THR A 375 22.31 -3.87 4.36
N LYS A 376 23.20 -3.46 3.44
CA LYS A 376 24.30 -4.32 2.96
C LYS A 376 25.27 -4.71 4.07
N ASP A 377 25.41 -3.85 5.07
CA ASP A 377 26.30 -4.04 6.21
C ASP A 377 25.62 -4.82 7.35
N ASN A 378 24.46 -5.45 7.07
CA ASN A 378 23.65 -6.21 8.02
C ASN A 378 23.14 -5.37 9.20
N ASN A 379 22.99 -4.05 9.05
CA ASN A 379 22.31 -3.20 10.02
C ASN A 379 20.80 -3.34 9.87
N LEU A 380 20.06 -3.22 10.97
CA LEU A 380 18.60 -3.23 10.99
C LEU A 380 18.05 -1.82 10.81
N VAL A 381 16.99 -1.71 10.01
CA VAL A 381 16.17 -0.52 9.85
C VAL A 381 14.72 -0.90 10.11
N VAL A 382 14.05 -0.18 11.01
CA VAL A 382 12.60 -0.25 11.19
C VAL A 382 12.01 1.08 10.74
N LEU A 383 10.95 1.05 9.94
CA LEU A 383 10.27 2.24 9.44
C LEU A 383 8.77 2.12 9.74
N ALA A 384 8.25 3.01 10.59
CA ALA A 384 6.82 3.15 10.86
C ALA A 384 6.28 4.38 10.11
N VAL A 385 5.19 4.23 9.36
CA VAL A 385 4.55 5.32 8.60
C VAL A 385 3.09 5.43 9.01
N ASP A 386 2.71 6.63 9.45
CA ASP A 386 1.38 6.87 10.00
C ASP A 386 0.34 7.18 8.92
N LYS A 387 -0.94 7.04 9.27
CA LYS A 387 -2.06 7.57 8.49
C LYS A 387 -3.01 8.35 9.39
N VAL A 388 -2.91 9.68 9.34
CA VAL A 388 -3.65 10.63 10.19
C VAL A 388 -4.21 11.75 9.33
N GLY A 389 -5.25 11.42 8.56
CA GLY A 389 -5.92 12.36 7.66
C GLY A 389 -4.96 13.05 6.69
N LEU A 390 -5.00 14.38 6.65
CA LEU A 390 -4.16 15.21 5.78
C LEU A 390 -2.75 15.48 6.33
N GLN A 391 -2.47 15.10 7.57
CA GLN A 391 -1.14 15.25 8.17
C GLN A 391 -0.23 14.08 7.81
N SER A 392 -0.79 12.90 7.60
CA SER A 392 -0.11 11.78 6.96
C SER A 392 -1.11 10.94 6.19
N VAL A 393 -0.95 10.81 4.88
CA VAL A 393 -1.88 10.03 4.03
C VAL A 393 -1.54 8.53 4.03
N GLY A 394 -0.41 8.16 4.63
CA GLY A 394 0.15 6.82 4.58
C GLY A 394 0.87 6.54 3.27
N VAL A 395 1.30 5.29 3.07
CA VAL A 395 2.09 4.89 1.90
C VAL A 395 1.55 3.62 1.25
N THR A 396 1.72 3.53 -0.06
CA THR A 396 1.69 2.26 -0.79
C THR A 396 2.90 1.41 -0.38
N GLN A 397 2.90 0.10 -0.67
CA GLN A 397 4.08 -0.75 -0.46
C GLN A 397 5.29 -0.24 -1.24
N LYS A 398 5.08 0.26 -2.46
CA LYS A 398 6.14 0.77 -3.33
C LYS A 398 6.76 2.06 -2.81
N GLU A 399 5.94 2.96 -2.25
CA GLU A 399 6.44 4.18 -1.59
C GLU A 399 7.19 3.86 -0.30
N GLY A 400 6.66 2.96 0.53
CA GLY A 400 7.36 2.47 1.72
C GLY A 400 8.72 1.85 1.38
N ALA A 401 8.79 1.02 0.33
CA ALA A 401 10.05 0.47 -0.15
C ALA A 401 11.03 1.54 -0.68
N LYS A 402 10.53 2.60 -1.33
CA LYS A 402 11.38 3.75 -1.72
C LYS A 402 11.96 4.46 -0.50
N LEU A 403 11.19 4.60 0.58
CA LEU A 403 11.69 5.17 1.84
C LEU A 403 12.76 4.27 2.49
N LEU A 404 12.52 2.96 2.56
CA LEU A 404 13.52 1.99 3.01
C LEU A 404 14.82 2.07 2.19
N SER A 405 14.70 2.14 0.87
CA SER A 405 15.86 2.27 -0.01
C SER A 405 16.68 3.54 0.26
N LYS A 406 16.02 4.67 0.58
CA LYS A 406 16.71 5.91 1.00
C LYS A 406 17.45 5.75 2.34
N LEU A 407 16.99 4.85 3.19
CA LEU A 407 17.64 4.47 4.46
C LEU A 407 18.70 3.37 4.29
N GLY A 408 19.07 3.01 3.05
CA GLY A 408 20.14 2.05 2.75
C GLY A 408 19.72 0.58 2.80
N VAL A 409 18.43 0.30 2.97
CA VAL A 409 17.90 -1.08 3.03
C VAL A 409 18.02 -1.77 1.67
N VAL A 410 18.45 -3.03 1.68
CA VAL A 410 18.54 -3.89 0.48
C VAL A 410 17.57 -5.06 0.52
N ASP A 411 17.31 -5.64 1.68
CA ASP A 411 16.26 -6.64 1.88
C ASP A 411 15.27 -6.09 2.89
N GLY A 412 13.97 -6.24 2.64
CA GLY A 412 12.94 -5.61 3.47
C GLY A 412 11.58 -6.25 3.35
N ALA A 413 10.86 -6.27 4.46
CA ALA A 413 9.50 -6.78 4.56
C ALA A 413 8.60 -5.79 5.30
N GLU A 414 7.34 -5.69 4.86
CA GLU A 414 6.27 -5.03 5.60
C GLU A 414 5.81 -5.92 6.76
N LEU A 415 5.60 -5.35 7.94
CA LEU A 415 4.82 -5.96 9.01
C LEU A 415 3.34 -5.90 8.63
N SER A 416 2.92 -6.83 7.76
CA SER A 416 1.61 -6.79 7.13
C SER A 416 0.45 -6.93 8.13
N ASN A 417 -0.70 -6.32 7.82
CA ASN A 417 -1.97 -6.43 8.55
C ASN A 417 -2.03 -5.78 9.94
N GLN A 418 -1.10 -4.90 10.32
CA GLN A 418 -1.14 -4.22 11.62
C GLN A 418 -1.03 -2.69 11.58
N GLY A 419 -0.67 -2.11 10.44
CA GLY A 419 -0.52 -0.66 10.30
C GLY A 419 0.85 -0.14 10.74
N SER A 420 0.88 1.10 11.24
CA SER A 420 2.05 1.67 11.91
C SER A 420 2.28 0.97 13.26
N VAL A 421 3.49 1.01 13.81
CA VAL A 421 3.84 0.29 15.07
C VAL A 421 4.53 1.20 16.06
N ASP A 422 4.37 0.94 17.34
CA ASP A 422 5.00 1.71 18.40
C ASP A 422 6.51 1.46 18.44
N LEU A 423 7.27 2.50 18.79
CA LEU A 423 8.72 2.45 19.00
C LEU A 423 9.06 3.11 20.34
N VAL A 424 9.82 2.40 21.18
CA VAL A 424 10.39 2.93 22.42
C VAL A 424 11.90 2.92 22.33
N VAL A 425 12.54 3.97 22.81
CA VAL A 425 14.00 4.12 22.89
C VAL A 425 14.34 4.70 24.25
N LYS A 426 15.21 4.01 25.02
CA LYS A 426 15.54 4.38 26.42
C LYS A 426 14.29 4.70 27.26
N ASP A 427 13.33 3.78 27.28
CA ASP A 427 12.06 3.89 28.00
C ASP A 427 11.10 5.02 27.55
N GLU A 428 11.47 5.82 26.53
CA GLU A 428 10.62 6.86 25.96
C GLU A 428 9.97 6.40 24.65
N TYR A 429 8.65 6.63 24.51
CA TYR A 429 8.00 6.46 23.21
C TYR A 429 8.48 7.55 22.25
N VAL A 430 9.27 7.14 21.27
CA VAL A 430 9.66 8.02 20.15
C VAL A 430 8.59 8.04 19.05
N HIS A 431 7.75 7.01 19.02
CA HIS A 431 6.58 6.90 18.15
C HIS A 431 5.48 6.03 18.77
N LYS A 432 4.22 6.42 18.54
CA LYS A 432 3.02 5.65 18.90
C LYS A 432 2.13 5.56 17.67
N SER A 433 1.70 4.34 17.34
CA SER A 433 0.80 4.04 16.23
C SER A 433 -0.60 4.67 16.41
N THR A 434 -1.04 4.84 17.65
CA THR A 434 -2.30 5.52 18.00
C THR A 434 -2.12 6.45 19.21
N SER A 435 -3.16 7.18 19.61
CA SER A 435 -3.12 8.03 20.81
C SER A 435 -2.82 7.25 22.09
N SER A 436 -3.24 5.98 22.14
CA SER A 436 -2.99 5.07 23.26
C SER A 436 -1.95 4.02 22.86
N PRO A 437 -1.06 3.59 23.78
CA PRO A 437 -0.11 2.53 23.47
C PRO A 437 -0.79 1.24 23.01
N THR A 438 -0.28 0.65 21.93
CA THR A 438 -0.78 -0.59 21.36
C THR A 438 -0.20 -1.80 22.09
N SER A 439 -0.97 -2.89 22.17
CA SER A 439 -0.53 -4.16 22.78
C SER A 439 -0.02 -5.13 21.71
N TYR A 440 1.17 -5.70 21.93
CA TYR A 440 1.88 -6.57 21.00
C TYR A 440 2.13 -7.96 21.59
N GLU A 441 1.89 -8.99 20.79
CA GLU A 441 2.26 -10.38 21.06
C GLU A 441 3.76 -10.61 20.87
N ASP A 442 4.32 -10.10 19.77
CA ASP A 442 5.76 -10.17 19.52
C ASP A 442 6.37 -8.78 19.67
N ILE A 443 7.43 -8.71 20.45
CA ILE A 443 8.21 -7.48 20.70
C ILE A 443 9.67 -7.77 20.40
N VAL A 444 10.28 -6.95 19.53
CA VAL A 444 11.73 -6.98 19.33
C VAL A 444 12.38 -6.09 20.38
N ILE A 445 13.37 -6.64 21.06
CA ILE A 445 14.14 -6.00 22.12
C ILE A 445 15.59 -5.88 21.63
N ILE A 446 16.04 -4.64 21.45
CA ILE A 446 17.43 -4.33 21.14
C ILE A 446 18.15 -4.05 22.45
N LYS A 447 19.25 -4.76 22.71
CA LYS A 447 20.04 -4.62 23.94
C LYS A 447 21.00 -3.45 23.84
#